data_AF-A0A7C1W080-F1
#
_entry.id   AF-A0A7C1W080-F1
#
_cell.length_a   1.000
_cell.length_b   1.000
_cell.length_c   1.000
_cell.angle_alpha   90.00
_cell.angle_beta   90.00
_cell.angle_gamma   90.00
#
_symmetry.space_group_name_H-M   'P 1'
#
loop_
_entity.id
_entity.type
_entity.pdbx_description
1 polymer ?
#
loop_
_entity_poly.entity_id
_entity_poly.type
_entity_poly.pdbx_seq_one_letter_code
_entity_poly.pdbx_strand_id
1 'polypeptide(L)' 'MLYLAISDIRSIDEELSTVLWAAYGYRDDGKQAVPTVEGMHAAHIYVLKEDGVYKYNPLNHSLVFYKNGEYRYIG' A
#
# COMPACT_ATOMS: atom_id res chain seq x y z
N MET A 1 35.38 -7.82 -14.45
CA MET A 1 33.93 -7.51 -14.53
C MET A 1 33.42 -7.46 -13.10
N LEU A 2 33.20 -6.24 -12.59
CA LEU A 2 33.00 -5.97 -11.16
C LEU A 2 31.54 -6.25 -10.76
N TYR A 3 31.36 -6.94 -9.63
CA TYR A 3 30.06 -7.21 -9.00
C TYR A 3 29.34 -5.89 -8.68
N LEU A 4 28.22 -5.61 -9.34
CA LEU A 4 27.31 -4.50 -9.03
C LEU A 4 25.94 -4.94 -8.48
N ALA A 5 25.79 -6.21 -8.07
CA ALA A 5 24.50 -6.75 -7.67
C ALA A 5 24.25 -6.77 -6.14
N ILE A 6 24.69 -5.74 -5.39
CA ILE A 6 24.39 -5.66 -3.94
C ILE A 6 23.97 -4.25 -3.48
N SER A 7 23.47 -3.38 -4.37
CA SER A 7 23.05 -2.02 -4.00
C SER A 7 21.55 -1.72 -4.18
N ASP A 8 20.76 -2.65 -4.69
CA ASP A 8 19.33 -2.41 -4.95
C ASP A 8 18.48 -3.68 -4.72
N ILE A 9 18.53 -4.22 -3.51
CA ILE A 9 17.51 -5.14 -3.01
C ILE A 9 16.76 -4.37 -1.94
N ARG A 10 15.70 -3.68 -2.36
CA ARG A 10 14.69 -3.17 -1.42
C ARG A 10 13.86 -4.35 -0.95
N SER A 11 13.48 -4.33 0.32
CA SER A 11 12.56 -5.36 0.84
C SER A 11 11.21 -5.23 0.13
N ILE A 12 10.52 -6.36 -0.06
CA ILE A 12 9.14 -6.36 -0.58
C ILE A 12 8.21 -5.45 0.24
N ASP A 13 8.46 -5.31 1.55
CA ASP A 13 7.68 -4.43 2.41
C ASP A 13 7.98 -2.93 2.15
N GLU A 14 9.21 -2.58 1.80
CA GLU A 14 9.59 -1.20 1.44
C GLU A 14 8.97 -0.81 0.08
N GLU A 15 8.99 -1.73 -0.88
CA GLU A 15 8.34 -1.50 -2.17
C GLU A 15 6.83 -1.40 -2.02
N LEU A 16 6.21 -2.27 -1.22
CA LEU A 16 4.78 -2.20 -0.90
C LEU A 16 4.43 -0.88 -0.21
N SER A 17 5.21 -0.46 0.78
CA SER A 17 5.07 0.83 1.47
C SER A 17 5.11 1.98 0.46
N THR A 18 6.11 1.98 -0.42
CA THR A 18 6.28 3.01 -1.46
C THR A 18 5.08 3.08 -2.40
N VAL A 19 4.61 1.93 -2.89
CA VAL A 19 3.46 1.86 -3.81
C VAL A 19 2.17 2.34 -3.13
N LEU A 20 1.92 1.93 -1.88
CA LEU A 20 0.74 2.36 -1.12
C LEU A 20 0.75 3.88 -0.85
N TRP A 21 1.92 4.42 -0.50
CA TRP A 21 2.08 5.85 -0.28
C TRP A 21 1.87 6.65 -1.58
N ALA A 22 2.48 6.20 -2.69
CA ALA A 22 2.31 6.85 -3.99
C ALA A 22 0.86 6.79 -4.49
N ALA A 23 0.16 5.67 -4.25
CA ALA A 23 -1.21 5.47 -4.72
C ALA A 23 -2.24 6.30 -3.93
N TYR A 24 -2.09 6.41 -2.60
CA TYR A 24 -3.15 6.97 -1.76
C TYR A 24 -2.68 7.63 -0.45
N GLY A 25 -1.39 7.93 -0.32
CA GLY A 25 -0.83 8.67 0.81
C GLY A 25 -1.26 10.14 0.84
N TYR A 26 -0.88 10.83 1.91
CA TYR A 26 -1.07 12.28 2.04
C TYR A 26 0.09 13.03 1.39
N ARG A 27 -0.24 14.16 0.77
CA ARG A 27 0.71 15.14 0.26
C ARG A 27 1.03 16.16 1.37
N ASP A 28 2.06 16.97 1.14
CA ASP A 28 2.50 18.01 2.08
C ASP A 28 1.43 19.06 2.40
N ASP A 29 0.42 19.20 1.55
CA ASP A 29 -0.74 20.09 1.74
C ASP A 29 -1.88 19.47 2.57
N GLY A 30 -1.68 18.26 3.11
CA GLY A 30 -2.68 17.54 3.91
C GLY A 30 -3.80 16.92 3.09
N LYS A 31 -3.72 16.93 1.75
CA LYS A 31 -4.67 16.22 0.87
C LYS A 31 -4.14 14.85 0.47
N GLN A 32 -5.04 13.93 0.13
CA GLN A 32 -4.66 12.63 -0.41
C GLN A 32 -4.13 12.76 -1.84
N ALA A 33 -3.28 11.81 -2.26
CA ALA A 33 -2.75 11.73 -3.62
C ALA A 33 -3.87 11.65 -4.69
N VAL A 34 -4.99 11.01 -4.33
CA VAL A 34 -6.21 10.95 -5.15
C VAL A 34 -7.23 11.95 -4.60
N PRO A 35 -7.88 12.77 -5.46
CA PRO A 35 -8.87 13.72 -5.02
C PRO A 35 -10.10 13.02 -4.40
N THR A 36 -10.69 13.65 -3.40
CA THR A 36 -11.99 13.22 -2.85
C THR A 36 -13.12 13.64 -3.78
N VAL A 37 -14.17 12.83 -3.85
CA VAL A 37 -15.39 13.13 -4.60
C VAL A 37 -16.46 13.49 -3.58
N GLU A 38 -16.93 14.74 -3.59
CA GLU A 38 -17.93 15.26 -2.64
C GLU A 38 -17.57 15.03 -1.14
N GLY A 39 -16.27 15.11 -0.82
CA GLY A 39 -15.78 14.86 0.55
C GLY A 39 -15.70 13.38 0.93
N MET A 40 -16.04 12.47 0.03
CA MET A 40 -15.86 11.03 0.21
C MET A 40 -14.51 10.57 -0.37
N HIS A 41 -13.90 9.58 0.29
CA HIS A 41 -12.72 8.91 -0.24
C HIS A 41 -13.07 8.21 -1.56
N ALA A 42 -12.32 8.50 -2.62
CA ALA A 42 -12.57 7.95 -3.95
C ALA A 42 -12.30 6.44 -4.04
N ALA A 43 -11.45 5.90 -3.17
CA ALA A 43 -11.12 4.48 -3.15
C ALA A 43 -10.77 3.96 -1.75
N HIS A 44 -10.87 2.64 -1.61
CA HIS A 44 -10.28 1.88 -0.51
C HIS A 44 -9.27 0.89 -1.09
N ILE A 45 -8.04 0.89 -0.56
CA ILE A 45 -7.00 -0.04 -0.98
C ILE A 45 -6.93 -1.20 0.01
N TYR A 46 -6.99 -2.42 -0.52
CA TYR A 46 -6.83 -3.66 0.22
C TYR A 46 -5.59 -4.40 -0.26
N VAL A 47 -4.79 -4.91 0.67
CA VAL A 47 -3.63 -5.76 0.42
C VAL A 47 -3.99 -7.19 0.77
N LEU A 48 -3.86 -8.08 -0.20
CA LEU A 48 -4.09 -9.52 -0.03
C LEU A 48 -2.74 -10.18 0.24
N LYS A 49 -2.56 -10.71 1.45
CA LYS A 49 -1.39 -11.49 1.88
C LYS A 49 -1.82 -12.93 2.17
N GLU A 50 -0.85 -13.81 2.38
CA GLU A 50 -1.14 -15.24 2.61
C GLU A 50 -1.89 -15.50 3.91
N ASP A 51 -1.67 -14.61 4.88
CA ASP A 51 -2.21 -14.66 6.24
C ASP A 51 -3.52 -13.85 6.39
N GLY A 52 -3.90 -13.05 5.39
CA GLY A 52 -5.12 -12.26 5.48
C GLY A 52 -5.22 -11.11 4.50
N VAL A 53 -6.33 -10.39 4.65
CA VAL A 53 -6.62 -9.15 3.95
C VAL A 53 -6.43 -8.00 4.91
N TYR A 54 -5.76 -6.96 4.43
CA TYR A 54 -5.48 -5.75 5.18
C TYR A 54 -5.99 -4.53 4.43
N LYS A 55 -6.64 -3.60 5.12
CA LYS A 55 -7.05 -2.31 4.58
C LYS A 55 -5.93 -1.29 4.83
N TYR A 56 -5.50 -0.58 3.80
CA TYR A 56 -4.54 0.50 3.96
C TYR A 56 -5.19 1.72 4.63
N ASN A 57 -4.54 2.21 5.69
CA ASN A 57 -4.88 3.46 6.35
C ASN A 57 -3.85 4.54 5.98
N PRO A 58 -4.23 5.51 5.13
CA PRO A 58 -3.30 6.56 4.71
C PRO A 58 -2.97 7.56 5.81
N LEU A 59 -3.81 7.70 6.85
CA LEU A 59 -3.62 8.71 7.91
C LEU A 59 -2.33 8.48 8.70
N ASN A 60 -1.98 7.21 8.92
CA ASN A 60 -0.81 6.83 9.69
C ASN A 60 0.09 5.83 8.94
N HIS A 61 -0.08 5.74 7.62
CA HIS A 61 0.67 4.85 6.73
C HIS A 61 0.78 3.41 7.28
N SER A 62 -0.37 2.78 7.55
CA SER A 62 -0.42 1.44 8.16
C SER A 62 -1.39 0.49 7.46
N LEU A 63 -1.22 -0.81 7.70
CA LEU A 63 -2.14 -1.86 7.29
C LEU A 63 -3.00 -2.29 8.49
N VAL A 64 -4.32 -2.16 8.35
CA VAL A 64 -5.30 -2.57 9.36
C VAL A 64 -5.88 -3.91 8.94
N PHE A 65 -5.78 -4.93 9.81
CA PHE A 65 -6.38 -6.23 9.56
C PHE A 65 -7.87 -6.10 9.24
N TYR A 66 -8.31 -6.75 8.15
CA TYR A 66 -9.68 -6.69 7.68
C TYR A 66 -10.36 -8.06 7.73
N LYS A 67 -9.70 -9.11 7.23
CA LYS A 67 -10.30 -10.44 7.15
C LYS A 67 -9.22 -11.52 7.14
N ASN A 68 -9.48 -12.63 7.83
CA ASN A 68 -8.60 -13.81 7.81
C ASN A 68 -8.77 -14.62 6.52
N GLY A 69 -7.68 -15.23 6.04
CA GLY A 69 -7.66 -16.20 4.94
C GLY A 69 -6.87 -15.73 3.71
N GLU A 70 -6.62 -16.68 2.81
CA GLU A 70 -5.93 -16.48 1.54
C GLU A 70 -6.94 -16.09 0.45
N TYR A 71 -6.73 -14.94 -0.20
CA TYR A 71 -7.64 -14.42 -1.24
C TYR A 71 -6.92 -13.94 -2.50
N ARG A 72 -5.61 -14.19 -2.65
CA ARG A 72 -4.84 -13.75 -3.82
C ARG A 72 -5.31 -14.43 -5.12
N TYR A 73 -5.99 -15.57 -5.03
CA TYR A 73 -6.53 -16.29 -6.18
C TYR A 73 -8.05 -16.10 -6.25
N ILE A 74 -8.48 -15.26 -7.18
CA ILE A 74 -9.84 -15.25 -7.73
C ILE A 74 -9.74 -15.99 -9.07
N GLY A 75 -10.43 -17.12 -9.20
CA GLY A 75 -10.28 -18.03 -10.36
C GLY A 75 -10.51 -17.37 -11.71
#